data_AF-A0A2S2P8W3-F1
#
_entry.id   AF-A0A2S2P8W3-F1
#
_cell.length_a   1.000
_cell.length_b   1.000
_cell.length_c   1.000
_cell.angle_alpha   90.00
_cell.angle_beta   90.00
_cell.angle_gamma   90.00
#
_symmetry.space_group_name_H-M   'P 1'
#
loop_
_entity.id
_entity.type
_entity.pdbx_description
1 polymer ?
#
loop_
_entity_poly.entity_id
_entity_poly.type
_entity_poly.pdbx_seq_one_letter_code
_entity_poly.pdbx_strand_id
1 'polypeptide(L)'
;MDTATFFVEGTANQFEHVLSLYPQALRLKAETKTKKPEDLIKLDNWYQNELPGKIKSRGKDAHLNHEEICQIMKWKQTRGKTFPQLNYLIKVNTPRAVMAETKKAFKKLPNLGLALTALSNLKGVGTTMASALLAAAAPDKAPFMADECLKAIPAIEGIDYTAKEYLNFVAHIQNTVERLNGECSENTWNPHSVELALWTHYVANEFKPELLNSVPEAPKKPISDQTNTDAHTNGNVNQTKLDEPTSDESNPEPLPPSNGHQLTIEDDSRDKSEDDITNDSITTSESAQTPLAEALTEDSSSLPAPD
;
A
#
# COMPACT_ATOMS: atom_id res chain seq x y z
N MET A 1 -11.43 -18.57 15.76
CA MET A 1 -10.01 -18.23 15.52
C MET A 1 -9.96 -16.73 15.29
N ASP A 2 -9.10 -16.00 15.97
CA ASP A 2 -8.87 -14.59 15.69
C ASP A 2 -8.02 -14.41 14.42
N THR A 3 -7.98 -13.19 13.89
CA THR A 3 -7.28 -12.89 12.63
C THR A 3 -5.77 -13.06 12.70
N ALA A 4 -5.16 -12.91 13.88
CA ALA A 4 -3.72 -13.02 14.05
C ALA A 4 -3.28 -14.50 14.01
N THR A 5 -4.03 -15.37 14.70
CA THR A 5 -3.88 -16.83 14.55
C THR A 5 -4.16 -17.29 13.13
N PHE A 6 -5.22 -16.77 12.48
CA PHE A 6 -5.52 -17.10 11.08
C PHE A 6 -4.35 -16.74 10.13
N PHE A 7 -3.72 -15.58 10.31
CA PHE A 7 -2.60 -15.16 9.46
C PHE A 7 -1.40 -16.12 9.55
N VAL A 8 -1.06 -16.55 10.77
CA VAL A 8 0.10 -17.40 11.05
C VAL A 8 -0.17 -18.87 10.68
N GLU A 9 -1.33 -19.41 11.06
CA GLU A 9 -1.61 -20.84 11.04
C GLU A 9 -2.61 -21.28 9.95
N GLY A 10 -3.33 -20.33 9.34
CA GLY A 10 -4.39 -20.63 8.37
C GLY A 10 -3.86 -21.28 7.09
N THR A 11 -4.43 -22.41 6.70
CA THR A 11 -4.03 -23.17 5.50
C THR A 11 -4.52 -22.53 4.21
N ALA A 12 -3.97 -22.93 3.06
CA ALA A 12 -4.40 -22.49 1.73
C ALA A 12 -5.92 -22.61 1.51
N ASN A 13 -6.53 -23.73 1.91
CA ASN A 13 -7.98 -23.94 1.80
C ASN A 13 -8.79 -22.99 2.71
N GLN A 14 -8.27 -22.67 3.89
CA GLN A 14 -8.91 -21.70 4.79
C GLN A 14 -8.79 -20.28 4.23
N PHE A 15 -7.63 -19.92 3.68
CA PHE A 15 -7.42 -18.64 2.99
C PHE A 15 -8.33 -18.50 1.76
N GLU A 16 -8.49 -19.55 0.94
CA GLU A 16 -9.38 -19.56 -0.22
C GLU A 16 -10.84 -19.38 0.20
N HIS A 17 -11.29 -20.16 1.19
CA HIS A 17 -12.65 -20.05 1.71
C HIS A 17 -12.93 -18.65 2.27
N VAL A 18 -12.01 -18.10 3.06
CA VAL A 18 -12.11 -16.73 3.57
C VAL A 18 -12.15 -15.72 2.44
N LEU A 19 -11.28 -15.83 1.43
CA LEU A 19 -11.27 -14.90 0.28
C LEU A 19 -12.61 -14.93 -0.49
N SER A 20 -13.27 -16.09 -0.58
CA SER A 20 -14.60 -16.20 -1.19
C SER A 20 -15.69 -15.38 -0.47
N LEU A 21 -15.50 -15.08 0.82
CA LEU A 21 -16.40 -14.25 1.62
C LEU A 21 -16.20 -12.74 1.40
N TYR A 22 -15.20 -12.31 0.61
CA TYR A 22 -14.88 -10.90 0.39
C TYR A 22 -16.08 -10.03 -0.01
N PRO A 23 -16.99 -10.44 -0.93
CA PRO A 23 -18.18 -9.65 -1.26
C PRO A 23 -19.16 -9.45 -0.09
N GLN A 24 -19.19 -10.41 0.85
CA GLN A 24 -20.03 -10.34 2.05
C GLN A 24 -19.41 -9.42 3.10
N ALA A 25 -18.12 -9.56 3.37
CA ALA A 25 -17.37 -8.69 4.26
C ALA A 25 -17.36 -7.23 3.76
N LEU A 26 -17.18 -7.01 2.46
CA LEU A 26 -17.27 -5.69 1.84
C LEU A 26 -18.66 -5.06 2.08
N ARG A 27 -19.75 -5.82 1.90
CA ARG A 27 -21.11 -5.33 2.17
C ARG A 27 -21.31 -4.97 3.65
N LEU A 28 -20.88 -5.81 4.58
CA LEU A 28 -20.95 -5.53 6.02
C LEU A 28 -20.19 -4.23 6.38
N LYS A 29 -18.98 -4.06 5.85
CA LYS A 29 -18.18 -2.83 6.04
C LYS A 29 -18.90 -1.61 5.44
N ALA A 30 -19.47 -1.76 4.23
CA ALA A 30 -20.16 -0.69 3.53
C ALA A 30 -21.42 -0.21 4.28
N GLU A 31 -22.26 -1.14 4.75
CA GLU A 31 -23.48 -0.86 5.52
C GLU A 31 -23.16 -0.15 6.85
N THR A 32 -22.07 -0.56 7.51
CA THR A 32 -21.58 0.09 8.74
C THR A 32 -21.02 1.49 8.47
N LYS A 33 -20.41 1.72 7.30
CA LYS A 33 -19.58 2.91 7.03
C LYS A 33 -20.29 4.03 6.28
N THR A 34 -21.28 3.73 5.44
CA THR A 34 -21.92 4.71 4.55
C THR A 34 -23.42 4.47 4.39
N LYS A 35 -24.19 5.56 4.28
CA LYS A 35 -25.63 5.52 3.94
C LYS A 35 -25.91 5.03 2.51
N LYS A 36 -24.87 4.82 1.70
CA LYS A 36 -24.94 4.32 0.32
C LYS A 36 -23.94 3.16 0.14
N PRO A 37 -24.22 1.96 0.68
CA PRO A 37 -23.30 0.82 0.57
C PRO A 37 -22.99 0.45 -0.89
N GLU A 38 -23.98 0.56 -1.77
CA GLU A 38 -23.86 0.32 -3.21
C GLU A 38 -22.85 1.23 -3.91
N ASP A 39 -22.59 2.45 -3.40
CA ASP A 39 -21.56 3.32 -3.97
C ASP A 39 -20.15 2.78 -3.68
N LEU A 40 -19.93 2.18 -2.49
CA LEU A 40 -18.65 1.52 -2.17
C LEU A 40 -18.50 0.23 -2.97
N ILE A 41 -19.55 -0.61 -3.02
CA ILE A 41 -19.52 -1.89 -3.76
C ILE A 41 -19.16 -1.67 -5.24
N LYS A 42 -19.73 -0.64 -5.88
CA LYS A 42 -19.39 -0.27 -7.28
C LYS A 42 -17.94 0.23 -7.42
N LEU A 43 -17.48 1.07 -6.50
CA LEU A 43 -16.10 1.56 -6.50
C LEU A 43 -15.09 0.42 -6.30
N ASP A 44 -15.43 -0.54 -5.45
CA ASP A 44 -14.58 -1.68 -5.15
C ASP A 44 -14.52 -2.67 -6.32
N ASN A 45 -15.66 -3.03 -6.91
CA ASN A 45 -15.68 -3.86 -8.13
C ASN A 45 -14.83 -3.24 -9.25
N TRP A 46 -14.93 -1.92 -9.46
CA TRP A 46 -14.09 -1.22 -10.42
C TRP A 46 -12.60 -1.30 -10.06
N TYR A 47 -12.24 -1.13 -8.78
CA TYR A 47 -10.86 -1.15 -8.30
C TYR A 47 -10.23 -2.55 -8.39
N GLN A 48 -10.96 -3.60 -8.02
CA GLN A 48 -10.46 -4.98 -8.01
C GLN A 48 -10.47 -5.62 -9.42
N ASN A 49 -11.57 -5.43 -10.18
CA ASN A 49 -11.83 -6.23 -11.38
C ASN A 49 -11.60 -5.49 -12.71
N GLU A 50 -11.79 -4.16 -12.75
CA GLU A 50 -11.66 -3.40 -14.00
C GLU A 50 -10.31 -2.67 -14.12
N LEU A 51 -9.90 -1.98 -13.06
CA LEU A 51 -8.73 -1.10 -13.07
C LEU A 51 -7.42 -1.83 -13.37
N PRO A 52 -7.11 -3.02 -12.81
CA PRO A 52 -5.88 -3.74 -13.15
C PRO A 52 -5.81 -4.13 -14.62
N GLY A 53 -6.96 -4.50 -15.21
CA GLY A 53 -7.08 -4.75 -16.66
C GLY A 53 -6.81 -3.50 -17.50
N LYS A 54 -7.34 -2.34 -17.09
CA LYS A 54 -7.12 -1.03 -17.76
C LYS A 54 -5.67 -0.54 -17.65
N ILE A 55 -4.98 -0.81 -16.55
CA ILE A 55 -3.55 -0.50 -16.41
C ILE A 55 -2.72 -1.46 -17.28
N LYS A 56 -3.01 -2.77 -17.22
CA LYS A 56 -2.29 -3.82 -17.96
C LYS A 56 -2.42 -3.67 -19.49
N SER A 57 -3.58 -3.24 -20.00
CA SER A 57 -3.80 -3.04 -21.45
C SER A 57 -2.94 -1.92 -22.05
N ARG A 58 -2.39 -1.02 -21.22
CA ARG A 58 -1.41 0.01 -21.63
C ARG A 58 0.02 -0.53 -21.82
N GLY A 59 0.26 -1.80 -21.49
CA GLY A 59 1.50 -2.52 -21.78
C GLY A 59 2.76 -1.83 -21.21
N LYS A 60 3.76 -1.59 -22.08
CA LYS A 60 5.03 -0.91 -21.71
C LYS A 60 4.84 0.52 -21.18
N ASP A 61 3.68 1.10 -21.46
CA ASP A 61 3.29 2.44 -21.04
C ASP A 61 2.23 2.42 -19.92
N ALA A 62 2.16 1.34 -19.12
CA ALA A 62 1.34 1.29 -17.91
C ALA A 62 1.48 2.57 -17.05
N HIS A 63 0.34 3.20 -16.75
CA HIS A 63 0.18 4.43 -15.98
C HIS A 63 -1.27 4.52 -15.48
N LEU A 64 -1.57 5.51 -14.64
CA LEU A 64 -2.94 5.94 -14.31
C LEU A 64 -3.25 7.30 -14.95
N ASN A 65 -4.51 7.52 -15.33
CA ASN A 65 -5.01 8.85 -15.66
C ASN A 65 -5.53 9.60 -14.40
N HIS A 66 -5.97 10.85 -14.58
CA HIS A 66 -6.39 11.72 -13.47
C HIS A 66 -7.69 11.26 -12.82
N GLU A 67 -8.61 10.79 -13.65
CA GLU A 67 -9.93 10.28 -13.27
C GLU A 67 -9.78 9.02 -12.41
N GLU A 68 -8.91 8.10 -12.82
CA GLU A 68 -8.56 6.86 -12.11
C GLU A 68 -7.95 7.16 -10.74
N ILE A 69 -6.93 8.02 -10.64
CA ILE A 69 -6.32 8.32 -9.33
C ILE A 69 -7.32 9.03 -8.37
N CYS A 70 -8.20 9.89 -8.91
CA CYS A 70 -9.29 10.48 -8.14
C CYS A 70 -10.33 9.43 -7.69
N GLN A 71 -10.63 8.43 -8.53
CA GLN A 71 -11.58 7.36 -8.21
C GLN A 71 -10.99 6.36 -7.20
N ILE A 72 -9.70 6.03 -7.26
CA ILE A 72 -9.00 5.24 -6.22
C ILE A 72 -9.02 5.99 -4.87
N MET A 73 -8.81 7.32 -4.88
CA MET A 73 -8.91 8.12 -3.66
C MET A 73 -10.34 8.04 -3.08
N LYS A 74 -11.37 8.19 -3.92
CA LYS A 74 -12.77 8.05 -3.50
C LYS A 74 -13.04 6.66 -2.91
N TRP A 75 -12.58 5.60 -3.58
CA TRP A 75 -12.69 4.20 -3.09
C TRP A 75 -12.06 4.05 -1.70
N LYS A 76 -10.76 4.38 -1.56
CA LYS A 76 -10.00 4.24 -0.31
C LYS A 76 -10.65 4.99 0.86
N GLN A 77 -11.11 6.22 0.61
CA GLN A 77 -11.73 7.10 1.60
C GLN A 77 -13.14 6.66 2.01
N THR A 78 -13.81 5.87 1.17
CA THR A 78 -15.13 5.28 1.44
C THR A 78 -15.00 3.93 2.15
N ARG A 79 -13.99 3.11 1.78
CA ARG A 79 -13.69 1.81 2.41
C ARG A 79 -13.12 1.96 3.83
N GLY A 80 -12.24 2.94 4.04
CA GLY A 80 -11.45 3.11 5.27
C GLY A 80 -11.69 4.41 6.04
N LYS A 81 -10.65 4.91 6.71
CA LYS A 81 -10.66 6.23 7.37
C LYS A 81 -10.77 7.34 6.33
N THR A 82 -11.64 8.33 6.58
CA THR A 82 -11.96 9.42 5.65
C THR A 82 -11.23 10.70 6.04
N PHE A 83 -10.38 11.21 5.16
CA PHE A 83 -9.60 12.45 5.34
C PHE A 83 -9.95 13.46 4.25
N PRO A 84 -10.97 14.33 4.41
CA PRO A 84 -11.52 15.16 3.33
C PRO A 84 -10.49 15.96 2.53
N GLN A 85 -9.46 16.50 3.20
CA GLN A 85 -8.36 17.24 2.58
C GLN A 85 -7.63 16.47 1.46
N LEU A 86 -7.46 15.14 1.58
CA LEU A 86 -6.79 14.35 0.55
C LEU A 86 -7.59 14.29 -0.77
N ASN A 87 -8.92 14.40 -0.72
CA ASN A 87 -9.75 14.50 -1.93
C ASN A 87 -9.57 15.83 -2.67
N TYR A 88 -9.14 16.89 -1.97
CA TYR A 88 -8.73 18.14 -2.60
C TYR A 88 -7.31 18.03 -3.17
N LEU A 89 -6.37 17.52 -2.36
CA LEU A 89 -4.96 17.37 -2.76
C LEU A 89 -4.78 16.45 -3.98
N ILE A 90 -5.56 15.38 -4.12
CA ILE A 90 -5.45 14.49 -5.28
C ILE A 90 -5.87 15.18 -6.58
N LYS A 91 -6.89 16.04 -6.53
CA LYS A 91 -7.46 16.73 -7.69
C LYS A 91 -6.56 17.81 -8.27
N VAL A 92 -5.73 18.46 -7.44
CA VAL A 92 -4.80 19.51 -7.89
C VAL A 92 -3.54 18.98 -8.59
N ASN A 93 -3.37 17.66 -8.72
CA ASN A 93 -2.38 17.10 -9.64
C ASN A 93 -2.83 17.32 -11.09
N THR A 94 -1.90 17.59 -12.00
CA THR A 94 -2.22 17.67 -13.44
C THR A 94 -2.27 16.27 -14.05
N PRO A 95 -3.07 16.01 -15.11
CA PRO A 95 -3.09 14.72 -15.80
C PRO A 95 -1.69 14.27 -16.28
N ARG A 96 -0.87 15.22 -16.74
CA ARG A 96 0.53 14.99 -17.12
C ARG A 96 1.40 14.50 -15.95
N ALA A 97 1.25 15.10 -14.76
CA ALA A 97 1.99 14.68 -13.57
C ALA A 97 1.57 13.28 -13.10
N VAL A 98 0.27 12.98 -13.06
CA VAL A 98 -0.26 11.67 -12.68
C VAL A 98 0.30 10.58 -13.61
N MET A 99 0.21 10.80 -14.93
CA MET A 99 0.76 9.87 -15.93
C MET A 99 2.27 9.68 -15.75
N ALA A 100 3.04 10.76 -15.59
CA ALA A 100 4.49 10.71 -15.49
C ALA A 100 4.99 9.96 -14.24
N GLU A 101 4.48 10.31 -13.06
CA GLU A 101 4.95 9.71 -11.80
C GLU A 101 4.45 8.28 -11.61
N THR A 102 3.23 7.94 -12.06
CA THR A 102 2.75 6.54 -12.00
C THR A 102 3.50 5.64 -12.98
N LYS A 103 3.73 6.09 -14.22
CA LYS A 103 4.58 5.38 -15.20
C LYS A 103 6.01 5.18 -14.70
N LYS A 104 6.58 6.20 -14.04
CA LYS A 104 7.90 6.14 -13.40
C LYS A 104 7.93 5.14 -12.24
N ALA A 105 6.90 5.11 -11.40
CA ALA A 105 6.77 4.18 -10.29
C ALA A 105 6.61 2.72 -10.76
N PHE A 106 5.74 2.46 -11.74
CA PHE A 106 5.51 1.09 -12.23
C PHE A 106 6.76 0.51 -12.90
N LYS A 107 7.59 1.35 -13.54
CA LYS A 107 8.93 0.98 -14.04
C LYS A 107 9.97 0.66 -12.96
N LYS A 108 9.69 0.91 -11.66
CA LYS A 108 10.57 0.50 -10.55
C LYS A 108 10.23 -0.90 -10.01
N LEU A 109 9.08 -1.47 -10.35
CA LEU A 109 8.69 -2.80 -9.90
C LEU A 109 9.70 -3.86 -10.38
N PRO A 110 10.05 -4.87 -9.54
CA PRO A 110 9.45 -5.20 -8.24
C PRO A 110 9.98 -4.38 -7.04
N ASN A 111 10.85 -3.38 -7.22
CA ASN A 111 11.33 -2.55 -6.11
C ASN A 111 10.24 -1.56 -5.64
N LEU A 112 9.45 -2.00 -4.66
CA LEU A 112 8.35 -1.23 -4.08
C LEU A 112 8.81 0.05 -3.36
N GLY A 113 10.00 0.05 -2.75
CA GLY A 113 10.54 1.24 -2.07
C GLY A 113 10.76 2.40 -3.05
N LEU A 114 11.42 2.13 -4.19
CA LEU A 114 11.60 3.12 -5.25
C LEU A 114 10.29 3.50 -5.94
N ALA A 115 9.32 2.57 -6.02
CA ALA A 115 8.00 2.84 -6.56
C ALA A 115 7.18 3.77 -5.64
N LEU A 116 7.20 3.55 -4.32
CA LEU A 116 6.62 4.45 -3.32
C LEU A 116 7.21 5.87 -3.45
N THR A 117 8.54 5.99 -3.47
CA THR A 117 9.23 7.30 -3.57
C THR A 117 8.85 8.08 -4.83
N ALA A 118 8.59 7.39 -5.95
CA ALA A 118 8.08 8.03 -7.16
C ALA A 118 6.62 8.52 -6.98
N LEU A 119 5.75 7.69 -6.40
CA LEU A 119 4.34 8.04 -6.18
C LEU A 119 4.15 9.19 -5.18
N SER A 120 5.02 9.32 -4.17
CA SER A 120 4.97 10.41 -3.19
C SER A 120 5.25 11.81 -3.75
N ASN A 121 5.65 11.93 -5.02
CA ASN A 121 5.71 13.23 -5.72
C ASN A 121 4.33 13.79 -6.06
N LEU A 122 3.26 12.97 -6.00
CA LEU A 122 1.89 13.39 -6.26
C LEU A 122 1.22 13.91 -4.98
N LYS A 123 0.54 15.06 -5.09
CA LYS A 123 -0.17 15.68 -3.97
C LYS A 123 -1.30 14.75 -3.50
N GLY A 124 -1.36 14.54 -2.18
CA GLY A 124 -2.35 13.64 -1.55
C GLY A 124 -1.97 12.15 -1.61
N VAL A 125 -0.80 11.79 -2.13
CA VAL A 125 -0.32 10.39 -2.22
C VAL A 125 0.75 10.13 -1.15
N GLY A 126 0.31 9.74 0.06
CA GLY A 126 1.18 9.13 1.08
C GLY A 126 1.28 7.60 0.93
N THR A 127 2.07 6.94 1.78
CA THR A 127 2.36 5.48 1.72
C THR A 127 1.12 4.61 1.51
N THR A 128 0.06 4.79 2.31
CA THR A 128 -1.16 3.97 2.17
C THR A 128 -1.90 4.23 0.86
N MET A 129 -1.83 5.45 0.30
CA MET A 129 -2.41 5.73 -1.02
C MET A 129 -1.54 5.12 -2.11
N ALA A 130 -0.22 5.28 -2.03
CA ALA A 130 0.73 4.71 -2.97
C ALA A 130 0.64 3.17 -3.03
N SER A 131 0.50 2.48 -1.89
CA SER A 131 0.29 1.03 -1.87
C SER A 131 -0.99 0.58 -2.60
N ALA A 132 -2.07 1.38 -2.59
CA ALA A 132 -3.26 1.10 -3.40
C ALA A 132 -2.98 1.25 -4.90
N LEU A 133 -2.23 2.28 -5.29
CA LEU A 133 -1.83 2.47 -6.70
C LEU A 133 -0.96 1.30 -7.20
N LEU A 134 -0.07 0.79 -6.34
CA LEU A 134 0.78 -0.35 -6.66
C LEU A 134 0.00 -1.67 -6.69
N ALA A 135 -0.90 -1.90 -5.74
CA ALA A 135 -1.75 -3.10 -5.70
C ALA A 135 -2.68 -3.19 -6.92
N ALA A 136 -3.27 -2.07 -7.36
CA ALA A 136 -4.04 -2.04 -8.60
C ALA A 136 -3.20 -2.28 -9.87
N ALA A 137 -1.94 -1.82 -9.89
CA ALA A 137 -1.07 -1.91 -11.07
C ALA A 137 -0.30 -3.23 -11.18
N ALA A 138 0.02 -3.84 -10.05
CA ALA A 138 0.80 -5.08 -9.94
C ALA A 138 0.39 -5.86 -8.68
N PRO A 139 -0.84 -6.43 -8.65
CA PRO A 139 -1.32 -7.23 -7.51
C PRO A 139 -0.45 -8.47 -7.26
N ASP A 140 0.28 -8.91 -8.30
CA ASP A 140 1.27 -9.99 -8.23
C ASP A 140 2.54 -9.63 -7.43
N LYS A 141 2.74 -8.34 -7.09
CA LYS A 141 3.94 -7.84 -6.40
C LYS A 141 3.63 -7.00 -5.15
N ALA A 142 2.50 -6.31 -5.14
CA ALA A 142 2.19 -5.26 -4.15
C ALA A 142 0.88 -5.55 -3.41
N PRO A 143 0.90 -5.79 -2.10
CA PRO A 143 -0.29 -5.77 -1.26
C PRO A 143 -0.72 -4.34 -0.94
N PHE A 144 -2.00 -4.13 -0.67
CA PHE A 144 -2.52 -2.85 -0.17
C PHE A 144 -2.30 -2.71 1.35
N MET A 145 -1.82 -1.55 1.80
CA MET A 145 -1.58 -1.30 3.23
C MET A 145 -2.87 -0.87 3.95
N ALA A 146 -3.73 -1.84 4.28
CA ALA A 146 -4.94 -1.62 5.06
C ALA A 146 -4.68 -1.69 6.58
N ASP A 147 -5.31 -0.79 7.35
CA ASP A 147 -5.26 -0.79 8.82
C ASP A 147 -5.66 -2.14 9.43
N GLU A 148 -6.67 -2.80 8.87
CA GLU A 148 -7.13 -4.12 9.31
C GLU A 148 -6.07 -5.21 9.14
N CYS A 149 -5.25 -5.12 8.09
CA CYS A 149 -4.19 -6.09 7.81
C CYS A 149 -2.97 -5.88 8.71
N LEU A 150 -2.60 -4.63 8.98
CA LEU A 150 -1.50 -4.31 9.91
C LEU A 150 -1.79 -4.83 11.32
N LYS A 151 -3.00 -4.60 11.83
CA LYS A 151 -3.46 -5.12 13.14
C LYS A 151 -3.51 -6.64 13.23
N ALA A 152 -3.54 -7.34 12.09
CA ALA A 152 -3.67 -8.79 12.03
C ALA A 152 -2.32 -9.51 11.97
N ILE A 153 -1.20 -8.80 11.91
CA ILE A 153 0.14 -9.39 11.86
C ILE A 153 0.76 -9.25 13.27
N PRO A 154 0.99 -10.35 14.02
CA PRO A 154 1.48 -10.29 15.40
C PRO A 154 2.79 -9.51 15.60
N ALA A 155 3.63 -9.47 14.58
CA ALA A 155 4.94 -8.81 14.61
C ALA A 155 4.89 -7.29 14.32
N ILE A 156 3.73 -6.73 13.98
CA ILE A 156 3.55 -5.30 13.73
C ILE A 156 2.87 -4.68 14.97
N GLU A 157 3.66 -3.95 15.76
CA GLU A 157 3.16 -3.24 16.94
C GLU A 157 2.59 -1.87 16.56
N GLY A 158 1.28 -1.70 16.75
CA GLY A 158 0.59 -0.46 16.44
C GLY A 158 0.36 -0.25 14.94
N ILE A 159 0.20 1.01 14.52
CA ILE A 159 0.00 1.36 13.11
C ILE A 159 0.84 2.60 12.79
N ASP A 160 1.94 2.40 12.09
CA ASP A 160 2.69 3.45 11.41
C ASP A 160 2.43 3.39 9.88
N TYR A 161 2.52 4.55 9.24
CA TYR A 161 2.26 4.71 7.80
C TYR A 161 3.54 5.13 7.03
N THR A 162 4.73 4.83 7.55
CA THR A 162 6.00 5.07 6.84
C THR A 162 6.27 4.04 5.74
N ALA A 163 7.15 4.40 4.80
CA ALA A 163 7.63 3.48 3.78
C ALA A 163 8.39 2.28 4.37
N LYS A 164 9.04 2.45 5.54
CA LYS A 164 9.69 1.34 6.26
C LYS A 164 8.65 0.32 6.71
N GLU A 165 7.57 0.78 7.34
CA GLU A 165 6.52 -0.12 7.82
C GLU A 165 5.76 -0.81 6.67
N TYR A 166 5.59 -0.13 5.53
CA TYR A 166 5.05 -0.79 4.34
C TYR A 166 5.95 -1.94 3.84
N LEU A 167 7.27 -1.75 3.81
CA LEU A 167 8.19 -2.81 3.37
C LEU A 167 8.26 -3.97 4.37
N ASN A 168 8.11 -3.69 5.67
CA ASN A 168 7.94 -4.70 6.72
C ASN A 168 6.66 -5.53 6.50
N PHE A 169 5.52 -4.85 6.32
CA PHE A 169 4.23 -5.44 5.96
C PHE A 169 4.32 -6.32 4.71
N VAL A 170 4.96 -5.83 3.64
CA VAL A 170 5.17 -6.59 2.40
C VAL A 170 5.92 -7.90 2.67
N ALA A 171 7.00 -7.88 3.47
CA ALA A 171 7.78 -9.08 3.76
C ALA A 171 6.94 -10.13 4.50
N HIS A 172 6.13 -9.72 5.48
CA HIS A 172 5.18 -10.63 6.14
C HIS A 172 4.16 -11.24 5.17
N ILE A 173 3.59 -10.43 4.28
CA ILE A 173 2.65 -10.93 3.25
C ILE A 173 3.35 -11.89 2.28
N GLN A 174 4.59 -11.60 1.87
CA GLN A 174 5.37 -12.46 0.96
C GLN A 174 5.69 -13.81 1.59
N ASN A 175 6.10 -13.86 2.85
CA ASN A 175 6.31 -15.11 3.58
C ASN A 175 5.02 -15.97 3.63
N THR A 176 3.86 -15.33 3.79
CA THR A 176 2.55 -16.02 3.74
C THR A 176 2.20 -16.48 2.32
N VAL A 177 2.50 -15.70 1.27
CA VAL A 177 2.35 -16.13 -0.13
C VAL A 177 3.20 -17.37 -0.42
N GLU A 178 4.45 -17.40 0.03
CA GLU A 178 5.35 -18.55 -0.14
C GLU A 178 4.82 -19.78 0.59
N ARG A 179 4.36 -19.62 1.85
CA ARG A 179 3.76 -20.69 2.65
C ARG A 179 2.52 -21.29 1.96
N LEU A 180 1.55 -20.46 1.58
CA LEU A 180 0.29 -20.91 0.99
C LEU A 180 0.52 -21.56 -0.39
N ASN A 181 1.40 -21.01 -1.22
CA ASN A 181 1.75 -21.65 -2.50
C ASN A 181 2.50 -22.98 -2.31
N GLY A 182 3.27 -23.16 -1.22
CA GLY A 182 3.87 -24.44 -0.84
C GLY A 182 2.85 -25.51 -0.39
N GLU A 183 1.63 -25.11 -0.04
CA GLU A 183 0.50 -26.01 0.27
C GLU A 183 -0.35 -26.35 -0.97
N CYS A 184 -0.19 -25.62 -2.07
CA CYS A 184 -0.96 -25.77 -3.32
C CYS A 184 -0.17 -26.52 -4.41
N SER A 185 -0.90 -27.13 -5.36
CA SER A 185 -0.29 -27.72 -6.57
C SER A 185 0.03 -26.68 -7.66
N GLU A 186 -0.55 -25.48 -7.57
CA GLU A 186 -0.33 -24.36 -8.47
C GLU A 186 -0.07 -23.09 -7.65
N ASN A 187 0.82 -22.20 -8.14
CA ASN A 187 1.15 -20.94 -7.49
C ASN A 187 0.04 -19.89 -7.73
N THR A 188 -1.10 -20.06 -7.06
CA THR A 188 -2.29 -19.21 -7.21
C THR A 188 -2.27 -17.97 -6.31
N TRP A 189 -1.56 -18.02 -5.17
CA TRP A 189 -1.49 -16.93 -4.20
C TRP A 189 -0.52 -15.83 -4.63
N ASN A 190 -0.94 -14.59 -4.44
CA ASN A 190 -0.15 -13.39 -4.66
C ASN A 190 -0.34 -12.40 -3.49
N PRO A 191 0.53 -11.37 -3.35
CA PRO A 191 0.46 -10.47 -2.20
C PRO A 191 -0.90 -9.78 -2.03
N HIS A 192 -1.56 -9.42 -3.14
CA HIS A 192 -2.88 -8.78 -3.08
C HIS A 192 -3.99 -9.77 -2.69
N SER A 193 -3.98 -11.02 -3.17
CA SER A 193 -4.99 -12.01 -2.74
C SER A 193 -4.85 -12.41 -1.27
N VAL A 194 -3.62 -12.48 -0.75
CA VAL A 194 -3.36 -12.69 0.69
C VAL A 194 -3.83 -11.49 1.53
N GLU A 195 -3.60 -10.26 1.08
CA GLU A 195 -4.14 -9.05 1.74
C GLU A 195 -5.67 -9.06 1.79
N LEU A 196 -6.33 -9.36 0.67
CA LEU A 196 -7.79 -9.41 0.62
C LEU A 196 -8.36 -10.51 1.52
N ALA A 197 -7.74 -11.68 1.58
CA ALA A 197 -8.15 -12.75 2.49
C ALA A 197 -8.00 -12.31 3.96
N LEU A 198 -6.86 -11.72 4.31
CA LEU A 198 -6.58 -11.22 5.66
C LEU A 198 -7.56 -10.12 6.09
N TRP A 199 -7.82 -9.15 5.21
CA TRP A 199 -8.82 -8.10 5.42
C TRP A 199 -10.22 -8.68 5.58
N THR A 200 -10.58 -9.68 4.76
CA THR A 200 -11.88 -10.36 4.83
C THR A 200 -12.08 -11.05 6.17
N HIS A 201 -11.08 -11.79 6.65
CA HIS A 201 -11.13 -12.42 7.97
C HIS A 201 -11.28 -11.37 9.07
N TYR A 202 -10.51 -10.28 9.03
CA TYR A 202 -10.63 -9.20 10.02
C TYR A 202 -12.05 -8.63 10.05
N VAL A 203 -12.61 -8.26 8.91
CA VAL A 203 -13.93 -7.62 8.80
C VAL A 203 -15.06 -8.58 9.16
N ALA A 204 -14.96 -9.85 8.75
CA ALA A 204 -15.91 -10.88 9.17
C ALA A 204 -15.85 -11.09 10.70
N ASN A 205 -14.65 -11.19 11.29
CA ASN A 205 -14.47 -11.34 12.73
C ASN A 205 -14.89 -10.09 13.54
N GLU A 206 -14.81 -8.89 12.96
CA GLU A 206 -15.24 -7.63 13.59
C GLU A 206 -16.77 -7.46 13.60
N PHE A 207 -17.45 -7.77 12.49
CA PHE A 207 -18.89 -7.45 12.33
C PHE A 207 -19.83 -8.65 12.31
N LYS A 208 -19.37 -9.85 11.94
CA LYS A 208 -20.20 -11.05 11.81
C LYS A 208 -19.40 -12.35 11.95
N PRO A 209 -18.88 -12.67 13.17
CA PRO A 209 -17.98 -13.82 13.38
C PRO A 209 -18.56 -15.16 12.90
N GLU A 210 -19.88 -15.30 12.95
CA GLU A 210 -20.62 -16.48 12.49
C GLU A 210 -20.39 -16.83 11.00
N LEU A 211 -19.94 -15.89 10.15
CA LEU A 211 -19.50 -16.22 8.79
C LEU A 211 -18.26 -17.13 8.78
N LEU A 212 -17.37 -16.97 9.77
CA LEU A 212 -16.12 -17.73 9.88
C LEU A 212 -16.33 -19.15 10.44
N ASN A 213 -17.50 -19.46 11.00
CA ASN A 213 -17.86 -20.82 11.40
C ASN A 213 -17.92 -21.81 10.21
N SER A 214 -17.98 -21.28 8.98
CA SER A 214 -17.95 -22.07 7.74
C SER A 214 -16.55 -22.39 7.24
N VAL A 215 -15.50 -21.79 7.82
CA VAL A 215 -14.10 -22.05 7.45
C VAL A 215 -13.74 -23.49 7.84
N PRO A 216 -13.18 -24.30 6.93
CA PRO A 216 -12.79 -25.68 7.24
C PRO A 216 -11.87 -25.77 8.47
N GLU A 217 -12.05 -26.76 9.34
CA GLU A 217 -11.05 -27.05 10.39
C GLU A 217 -9.72 -27.43 9.73
N ALA A 218 -8.62 -26.88 10.24
CA ALA A 218 -7.29 -27.31 9.82
C ALA A 218 -7.10 -28.79 10.21
N PRO A 219 -6.49 -29.63 9.34
CA PRO A 219 -6.19 -31.01 9.70
C PRO A 219 -5.27 -31.02 10.93
N LYS A 220 -5.77 -31.58 12.04
CA LYS A 220 -5.02 -31.67 13.29
C LYS A 220 -3.72 -32.41 13.01
N LYS A 221 -2.58 -31.72 13.18
CA LYS A 221 -1.27 -32.37 13.16
C LYS A 221 -1.32 -33.53 14.17
N PRO A 222 -0.89 -34.75 13.82
CA PRO A 222 -0.87 -35.84 14.78
C PRO A 222 0.02 -35.42 15.94
N ILE A 223 -0.52 -35.53 17.15
CA ILE A 223 0.25 -35.35 18.38
C ILE A 223 1.32 -36.44 18.36
N SER A 224 2.59 -36.04 18.22
CA SER A 224 3.70 -36.94 18.49
C SER A 224 3.72 -37.18 19.99
N ASP A 225 3.34 -38.38 20.42
CA ASP A 225 3.44 -38.80 21.82
C ASP A 225 4.91 -38.72 22.27
N GLN A 226 5.26 -37.63 22.96
CA GLN A 226 6.49 -37.59 23.75
C GLN A 226 6.24 -38.39 25.02
N THR A 227 6.55 -39.68 24.97
CA THR A 227 6.57 -40.54 26.14
C THR A 227 7.64 -40.03 27.11
N ASN A 228 7.20 -39.43 28.22
CA ASN A 228 8.06 -39.17 29.37
C ASN A 228 8.66 -40.49 29.87
N THR A 229 9.98 -40.51 30.06
CA THR A 229 10.67 -41.51 30.89
C THR A 229 11.51 -40.79 31.93
N ASP A 230 10.94 -40.60 33.11
CA ASP A 230 11.68 -40.18 34.30
C ASP A 230 12.60 -41.30 34.80
N ALA A 231 13.84 -40.95 35.15
CA ALA A 231 14.71 -41.79 35.97
C ALA A 231 15.67 -40.91 36.81
N HIS A 232 15.36 -40.75 38.09
CA HIS A 232 16.28 -40.22 39.10
C HIS A 232 17.13 -41.36 39.70
N THR A 233 18.45 -41.17 39.87
CA THR A 233 19.12 -41.46 41.18
C THR A 233 20.56 -40.91 41.30
N ASN A 234 20.77 -40.11 42.36
CA ASN A 234 21.94 -39.95 43.26
C ASN A 234 23.40 -40.22 42.82
N GLY A 235 24.33 -39.36 43.30
CA GLY A 235 25.55 -39.89 43.96
C GLY A 235 26.86 -39.08 44.04
N ASN A 236 26.94 -38.12 44.97
CA ASN A 236 28.13 -37.76 45.79
C ASN A 236 29.49 -37.27 45.20
N VAL A 237 29.82 -36.01 45.52
CA VAL A 237 31.04 -35.51 46.23
C VAL A 237 32.44 -36.06 45.87
N ASN A 238 33.34 -35.16 45.47
CA ASN A 238 34.65 -35.03 46.12
C ASN A 238 35.29 -33.62 45.98
N GLN A 239 36.11 -33.23 46.94
CA GLN A 239 36.60 -31.84 47.15
C GLN A 239 38.09 -31.85 47.58
N THR A 240 38.96 -31.17 46.83
CA THR A 240 40.38 -30.82 47.15
C THR A 240 40.95 -30.04 45.94
N LYS A 241 41.94 -29.14 46.03
CA LYS A 241 42.43 -28.20 47.06
C LYS A 241 43.28 -27.14 46.28
N LEU A 242 43.45 -25.93 46.83
CA LEU A 242 44.25 -24.84 46.24
C LEU A 242 45.71 -25.22 45.92
N ASP A 243 46.30 -24.52 44.95
CA ASP A 243 47.52 -23.73 45.14
C ASP A 243 47.55 -22.53 44.14
N GLU A 244 48.02 -21.37 44.62
CA GLU A 244 48.35 -20.11 43.91
C GLU A 244 49.90 -19.97 43.92
N PRO A 245 50.62 -19.03 43.23
CA PRO A 245 50.37 -17.57 43.31
C PRO A 245 50.89 -16.65 42.14
N THR A 246 50.62 -15.32 42.25
CA THR A 246 51.21 -14.14 41.53
C THR A 246 51.10 -14.15 39.98
N SER A 247 50.83 -13.08 39.20
CA SER A 247 50.87 -11.60 39.29
C SER A 247 50.11 -11.03 38.05
N ASP A 248 49.73 -9.75 37.82
CA ASP A 248 49.90 -8.45 38.54
C ASP A 248 48.82 -7.40 38.09
N GLU A 249 49.08 -6.09 38.24
CA GLU A 249 48.24 -4.94 37.78
C GLU A 249 48.04 -4.82 36.22
N SER A 250 47.11 -4.02 35.64
CA SER A 250 46.32 -2.87 36.14
C SER A 250 44.96 -2.71 35.43
N ASN A 251 44.02 -2.00 36.08
CA ASN A 251 42.84 -1.33 35.49
C ASN A 251 42.92 0.18 35.87
N PRO A 252 42.40 1.14 35.08
CA PRO A 252 41.04 1.61 35.38
C PRO A 252 40.20 2.16 34.19
N GLU A 253 38.89 1.91 34.28
CA GLU A 253 37.76 2.66 33.70
C GLU A 253 37.29 3.76 34.73
N PRO A 254 36.20 4.57 34.57
CA PRO A 254 35.30 4.85 33.42
C PRO A 254 34.82 6.35 33.29
N LEU A 255 33.77 6.59 32.46
CA LEU A 255 32.80 7.74 32.43
C LEU A 255 33.25 9.11 31.83
N PRO A 256 32.32 10.07 31.53
CA PRO A 256 30.83 10.04 31.44
C PRO A 256 30.24 10.64 30.11
N PRO A 257 28.90 10.63 29.90
CA PRO A 257 28.23 11.35 28.79
C PRO A 257 27.93 12.82 29.12
N SER A 258 27.65 13.65 28.11
CA SER A 258 27.23 15.06 28.28
C SER A 258 25.91 15.39 27.56
N ASN A 259 25.12 16.27 28.16
CA ASN A 259 23.79 16.70 27.73
C ASN A 259 23.87 18.09 27.04
N GLY A 260 22.91 18.42 26.18
CA GLY A 260 23.05 19.57 25.26
C GLY A 260 22.79 20.97 25.88
N HIS A 261 23.16 22.02 25.12
CA HIS A 261 22.51 23.32 25.27
C HIS A 261 22.44 24.13 23.97
N GLN A 262 21.48 25.06 23.97
CA GLN A 262 21.11 25.98 22.90
C GLN A 262 21.93 27.27 22.99
N LEU A 263 22.31 27.84 21.84
CA LEU A 263 22.73 29.25 21.73
C LEU A 263 22.17 29.90 20.45
N THR A 264 21.99 31.21 20.54
CA THR A 264 21.36 32.11 19.55
C THR A 264 22.19 33.40 19.43
N ILE A 265 21.88 34.23 18.41
CA ILE A 265 22.38 35.61 18.16
C ILE A 265 23.91 35.68 17.82
N GLU A 266 24.50 36.57 17.00
CA GLU A 266 24.19 37.82 16.25
C GLU A 266 24.78 37.71 14.81
N ASP A 267 24.16 38.14 13.71
CA ASP A 267 24.09 39.50 13.11
C ASP A 267 25.42 40.29 12.98
N ASP A 268 25.98 40.39 11.76
CA ASP A 268 26.70 41.61 11.32
C ASP A 268 26.73 41.81 9.77
N SER A 269 26.08 42.90 9.34
CA SER A 269 26.36 43.87 8.27
C SER A 269 27.34 43.63 7.08
N ARG A 270 26.79 43.81 5.86
CA ARG A 270 27.33 44.60 4.68
C ARG A 270 28.61 44.04 3.98
N ASP A 271 28.85 44.23 2.68
CA ASP A 271 28.49 45.32 1.74
C ASP A 271 28.24 44.83 0.27
N LYS A 272 27.96 45.78 -0.65
CA LYS A 272 27.33 45.66 -1.99
C LYS A 272 28.22 45.18 -3.16
N SER A 273 27.55 44.63 -4.19
CA SER A 273 27.48 45.14 -5.60
C SER A 273 26.72 44.08 -6.43
N GLU A 274 25.48 44.28 -6.88
CA GLU A 274 25.07 45.03 -8.09
C GLU A 274 25.90 44.71 -9.33
N ASP A 275 25.29 43.99 -10.29
CA ASP A 275 25.25 44.42 -11.70
C ASP A 275 24.00 43.83 -12.41
N ASP A 276 23.46 44.63 -13.32
CA ASP A 276 22.13 44.49 -13.95
C ASP A 276 22.26 44.13 -15.45
N ILE A 277 21.49 43.15 -15.93
CA ILE A 277 21.12 43.06 -17.35
C ILE A 277 19.65 42.63 -17.47
N THR A 278 18.76 43.61 -17.38
CA THR A 278 17.49 43.60 -18.11
C THR A 278 17.75 43.67 -19.63
N ASN A 279 16.98 42.91 -20.42
CA ASN A 279 16.86 43.18 -21.86
C ASN A 279 15.42 42.97 -22.30
N ASP A 280 14.83 44.02 -22.83
CA ASP A 280 13.43 44.13 -23.23
C ASP A 280 13.38 44.56 -24.71
N SER A 281 12.57 43.88 -25.52
CA SER A 281 12.38 44.19 -26.94
C SER A 281 11.18 43.42 -27.51
N ILE A 282 9.98 43.89 -27.17
CA ILE A 282 8.80 43.65 -28.00
C ILE A 282 8.78 44.69 -29.11
N THR A 283 8.90 44.26 -30.36
CA THR A 283 8.73 45.14 -31.53
C THR A 283 7.44 44.79 -32.27
N THR A 284 6.44 45.66 -32.15
CA THR A 284 5.25 45.63 -32.99
C THR A 284 5.58 46.10 -34.40
N SER A 285 5.11 45.37 -35.41
CA SER A 285 4.91 45.92 -36.76
C SER A 285 3.63 45.33 -37.36
N GLU A 286 2.90 46.19 -38.05
CA GLU A 286 1.52 46.01 -38.49
C GLU A 286 1.47 46.22 -40.01
N SER A 287 0.78 45.35 -40.76
CA SER A 287 0.01 45.66 -41.98
C SER A 287 -0.30 44.42 -42.84
N ALA A 288 -1.58 44.26 -43.21
CA ALA A 288 -2.08 44.10 -44.59
C ALA A 288 -3.27 43.13 -44.74
N GLN A 289 -4.47 43.70 -44.61
CA GLN A 289 -5.64 43.54 -45.49
C GLN A 289 -6.13 42.16 -45.99
N THR A 290 -7.38 41.91 -45.57
CA THR A 290 -8.50 41.12 -46.13
C THR A 290 -8.73 41.25 -47.65
N PRO A 291 -9.41 40.29 -48.34
CA PRO A 291 -10.87 40.17 -48.21
C PRO A 291 -11.53 38.77 -48.18
N LEU A 292 -12.71 38.85 -47.57
CA LEU A 292 -13.85 37.94 -47.49
C LEU A 292 -14.31 37.35 -48.84
N ALA A 293 -14.81 36.11 -48.82
CA ALA A 293 -15.77 35.60 -49.80
C ALA A 293 -16.73 34.60 -49.13
N GLU A 294 -18.04 34.84 -49.23
CA GLU A 294 -19.11 33.97 -48.75
C GLU A 294 -19.42 32.86 -49.77
N ALA A 295 -19.87 31.69 -49.28
CA ALA A 295 -20.84 30.84 -49.97
C ALA A 295 -21.42 29.78 -49.00
N LEU A 296 -22.52 30.12 -48.33
CA LEU A 296 -23.46 29.12 -47.80
C LEU A 296 -24.44 28.76 -48.91
N THR A 297 -24.65 27.48 -49.17
CA THR A 297 -25.79 26.99 -49.96
C THR A 297 -26.37 25.74 -49.33
N GLU A 298 -27.34 25.93 -48.44
CA GLU A 298 -28.43 24.97 -48.25
C GLU A 298 -29.57 25.39 -49.18
N ASP A 299 -30.06 24.47 -50.03
CA ASP A 299 -31.46 24.03 -50.03
C ASP A 299 -31.58 22.80 -50.95
N SER A 300 -32.47 21.87 -50.62
CA SER A 300 -32.80 20.71 -51.43
C SER A 300 -34.20 20.21 -51.08
N SER A 301 -35.22 20.84 -51.67
CA SER A 301 -36.57 20.25 -51.71
C SER A 301 -37.43 20.80 -52.85
N SER A 302 -37.75 19.95 -53.86
CA SER A 302 -39.13 19.63 -54.30
C SER A 302 -39.26 19.02 -55.72
N LEU A 303 -39.57 17.70 -55.76
CA LEU A 303 -40.58 17.04 -56.64
C LEU A 303 -40.45 17.08 -58.19
N PRO A 304 -41.24 16.29 -58.98
CA PRO A 304 -42.26 15.28 -58.62
C PRO A 304 -42.11 13.87 -59.27
N ALA A 305 -43.01 12.97 -58.82
CA ALA A 305 -43.82 11.89 -59.45
C ALA A 305 -43.74 11.63 -61.00
N PRO A 306 -44.28 10.50 -61.57
CA PRO A 306 -45.65 9.97 -61.31
C PRO A 306 -45.81 8.42 -61.32
N ASP A 307 -47.10 8.00 -61.31
CA ASP A 307 -47.61 6.65 -61.59
C ASP A 307 -47.14 6.04 -62.93
#